data_AF-A0A3N5WPS2-F1
#
_entry.id   AF-A0A3N5WPS2-F1
#
_cell.length_a   1.000
_cell.length_b   1.000
_cell.length_c   1.000
_cell.angle_alpha   90.00
_cell.angle_beta   90.00
_cell.angle_gamma   90.00
#
_symmetry.space_group_name_H-M   'P 1'
#
loop_
_entity.id
_entity.type
_entity.pdbx_description
1 polymer ?
#
loop_
_entity_poly.entity_id
_entity_poly.type
_entity_poly.pdbx_seq_one_letter_code
_entity_poly.pdbx_strand_id
1 'polypeptide(L)'
;MTQQTPTNNPYVGPRTFGYEQRHLFFGREREARDLHARVLSERLLLFYAQSGAGKSSMLYTRLIPQLQEKDFVVLPVGRVSGYLPAGVQSVDNIYAFNLMLSIDHGDQPARLAHVNL
;
A
#
# COMPACT_ATOMS: atom_id res chain seq x y z
N MET A 1 -15.42 -11.18 33.23
CA MET A 1 -15.22 -11.42 31.78
C MET A 1 -16.07 -10.40 31.02
N THR A 2 -15.53 -9.22 30.74
CA THR A 2 -16.21 -8.18 29.95
C THR A 2 -15.94 -8.45 28.47
N GLN A 3 -16.95 -8.96 27.76
CA GLN A 3 -16.89 -9.09 26.31
C GLN A 3 -16.98 -7.69 25.71
N GLN A 4 -15.90 -7.24 25.05
CA GLN A 4 -15.90 -6.03 24.24
C GLN A 4 -16.66 -6.32 22.94
N THR A 5 -17.89 -5.82 22.84
CA THR A 5 -18.60 -5.75 21.56
C THR A 5 -17.77 -4.88 20.61
N PRO A 6 -17.35 -5.35 19.42
CA PRO A 6 -16.63 -4.51 18.48
C PRO A 6 -17.54 -3.33 18.12
N THR A 7 -17.09 -2.13 18.45
CA THR A 7 -17.80 -0.90 18.10
C THR A 7 -17.86 -0.82 16.58
N ASN A 8 -19.06 -0.99 16.02
CA ASN A 8 -19.32 -0.95 14.58
C ASN A 8 -19.27 0.50 14.06
N ASN A 9 -18.17 1.21 14.34
CA ASN A 9 -17.96 2.59 13.93
C ASN A 9 -17.45 2.60 12.48
N PRO A 10 -18.20 3.16 11.51
CA PRO A 10 -17.76 3.21 10.12
C PRO A 10 -16.54 4.14 9.92
N TYR A 11 -16.25 5.02 10.87
CA TYR A 11 -15.15 5.98 10.80
C TYR A 11 -13.88 5.39 11.43
N VAL A 12 -12.98 4.87 10.59
CA VAL A 12 -11.68 4.28 10.99
C VAL A 12 -10.58 5.30 11.30
N GLY A 13 -10.91 6.59 11.28
CA GLY A 13 -9.96 7.68 11.49
C GLY A 13 -8.93 7.81 10.36
N PRO A 14 -7.67 8.20 10.64
CA PRO A 14 -6.63 8.39 9.61
C PRO A 14 -6.07 7.08 9.05
N ARG A 15 -6.57 5.93 9.51
CA ARG A 15 -6.12 4.63 9.04
C ARG A 15 -6.67 4.37 7.63
N THR A 16 -5.87 3.65 6.84
CA THR A 16 -6.28 3.18 5.51
C THR A 16 -7.41 2.14 5.62
N PHE A 17 -8.44 2.25 4.78
CA PHE A 17 -9.45 1.19 4.63
C PHE A 17 -8.83 -0.02 3.93
N GLY A 18 -9.05 -1.21 4.50
CA GLY A 18 -8.64 -2.47 3.88
C GLY A 18 -9.74 -3.07 2.98
N TYR A 19 -9.41 -4.13 2.25
CA TYR A 19 -10.35 -4.82 1.35
C TYR A 19 -11.67 -5.23 2.00
N GLU A 20 -11.64 -5.75 3.23
CA GLU A 20 -12.84 -6.14 3.98
C GLU A 20 -13.78 -4.97 4.26
N GLN A 21 -13.22 -3.76 4.30
CA GLN A 21 -13.94 -2.52 4.58
C GLN A 21 -14.30 -1.76 3.30
N ARG A 22 -14.14 -2.35 2.10
CA ARG A 22 -14.42 -1.69 0.82
C ARG A 22 -15.85 -1.17 0.70
N HIS A 23 -16.79 -1.83 1.37
CA HIS A 23 -18.19 -1.40 1.42
C HIS A 23 -18.40 -0.06 2.15
N LEU A 24 -17.46 0.34 3.01
CA LEU A 24 -17.44 1.64 3.69
C LEU A 24 -16.77 2.74 2.86
N PHE A 25 -16.02 2.39 1.80
CA PHE A 25 -15.31 3.32 0.93
C PHE A 25 -16.10 3.57 -0.37
N PHE A 26 -17.15 4.39 -0.28
CA PHE A 26 -18.10 4.71 -1.36
C PHE A 26 -17.95 6.14 -1.91
N GLY A 27 -18.65 6.44 -3.00
CA GLY A 27 -18.69 7.78 -3.62
C GLY A 27 -17.46 8.12 -4.46
N ARG A 28 -16.67 7.10 -4.79
CA ARG A 28 -15.38 7.19 -5.50
C ARG A 28 -15.29 6.22 -6.68
N GLU A 29 -16.44 5.70 -7.11
CA GLU A 29 -16.57 4.66 -8.13
C GLU A 29 -16.09 5.15 -9.50
N ARG A 30 -16.28 6.44 -9.79
CA ARG A 30 -15.79 7.05 -11.02
C ARG A 30 -14.27 7.16 -10.98
N GLU A 31 -13.71 7.72 -9.91
CA GLU A 31 -12.25 7.85 -9.76
C GLU A 31 -11.55 6.49 -9.76
N ALA A 32 -12.15 5.47 -9.13
CA ALA A 32 -11.64 4.10 -9.15
C ALA A 32 -11.59 3.54 -10.58
N ARG A 33 -12.67 3.74 -11.35
CA ARG A 33 -12.74 3.30 -12.75
C ARG A 33 -11.70 3.98 -13.62
N ASP A 34 -11.56 5.30 -13.48
CA ASP A 34 -10.59 6.09 -14.23
C ASP A 34 -9.15 5.70 -13.88
N LEU A 35 -8.86 5.49 -12.60
CA LEU A 35 -7.56 4.99 -12.12
C LEU A 35 -7.25 3.62 -12.70
N HIS A 36 -8.19 2.68 -12.63
CA HIS A 36 -8.03 1.34 -13.17
C HIS A 36 -7.79 1.35 -14.69
N ALA A 37 -8.54 2.15 -15.45
CA ALA A 37 -8.32 2.29 -16.89
C ALA A 37 -6.91 2.81 -17.21
N ARG A 38 -6.42 3.80 -16.46
CA ARG A 38 -5.06 4.35 -16.63
C ARG A 38 -3.98 3.35 -16.26
N VAL A 39 -4.16 2.55 -15.21
CA VAL A 39 -3.19 1.51 -14.83
C VAL A 39 -3.07 0.44 -15.92
N LEU A 40 -4.14 0.17 -16.66
CA LEU A 40 -4.11 -0.78 -17.77
C LEU A 40 -3.55 -0.18 -19.08
N SER A 41 -3.65 1.13 -19.28
CA SER A 41 -3.16 1.78 -20.50
C SER A 41 -1.71 2.28 -20.39
N GLU A 42 -1.28 2.65 -19.19
CA GLU A 42 0.02 3.29 -18.95
C GLU A 42 1.03 2.34 -18.31
N ARG A 43 2.28 2.39 -18.77
CA ARG A 43 3.39 1.63 -18.14
C ARG A 43 3.79 2.17 -16.77
N LEU A 44 3.56 3.46 -16.53
CA LEU A 44 3.89 4.14 -15.28
C LEU A 44 2.82 5.20 -15.00
N LEU A 45 2.29 5.18 -13.77
CA LEU A 45 1.26 6.11 -13.33
C LEU A 45 1.63 6.72 -11.98
N LEU A 46 1.62 8.06 -11.90
CA LEU A 46 1.74 8.79 -10.65
C LEU A 46 0.35 9.16 -10.12
N PHE A 47 -0.03 8.57 -8.99
CA PHE A 47 -1.29 8.87 -8.30
C PHE A 47 -1.05 9.72 -7.05
N TYR A 48 -1.49 10.99 -7.09
CA TYR A 48 -1.26 11.96 -6.02
C TYR A 48 -2.55 12.68 -5.61
N ALA A 49 -2.56 13.17 -4.37
CA ALA A 49 -3.63 13.91 -3.73
C ALA A 49 -3.14 14.39 -2.35
N GLN A 50 -3.87 15.32 -1.73
CA GLN A 50 -3.59 15.77 -0.35
C GLN A 50 -3.50 14.59 0.64
N SER A 51 -2.72 14.75 1.72
CA SER A 51 -2.69 13.77 2.81
C SER A 51 -4.11 13.55 3.36
N GLY A 52 -4.44 12.30 3.70
CA GLY A 52 -5.78 11.96 4.20
C GLY A 52 -6.88 11.84 3.13
N ALA A 53 -6.64 12.18 1.86
CA ALA A 53 -7.65 12.10 0.80
C ALA A 53 -8.08 10.66 0.41
N GLY A 54 -7.55 9.63 1.08
CA GLY A 54 -7.93 8.23 0.84
C GLY A 54 -7.18 7.53 -0.30
N LYS A 55 -5.97 7.99 -0.68
CA LYS A 55 -5.17 7.36 -1.76
C LYS A 55 -4.88 5.88 -1.49
N SER A 56 -4.29 5.59 -0.34
CA SER A 56 -3.99 4.20 0.06
C SER A 56 -5.28 3.38 0.16
N SER A 57 -6.35 3.98 0.68
CA SER A 57 -7.66 3.32 0.75
C SER A 57 -8.18 2.98 -0.66
N MET A 58 -8.06 3.87 -1.64
CA MET A 58 -8.42 3.61 -3.03
C MET A 58 -7.64 2.42 -3.61
N LEU A 59 -6.33 2.34 -3.32
CA LEU A 59 -5.50 1.22 -3.77
C LEU A 59 -5.98 -0.12 -3.19
N TYR A 60 -6.16 -0.20 -1.87
CA TYR A 60 -6.48 -1.47 -1.19
C TYR A 60 -7.95 -1.89 -1.29
N THR A 61 -8.88 -0.96 -1.44
CA THR A 61 -10.31 -1.27 -1.50
C THR A 61 -10.85 -1.48 -2.90
N ARG A 62 -10.23 -0.84 -3.92
CA ARG A 62 -10.73 -0.83 -5.29
C ARG A 62 -9.68 -1.32 -6.29
N LEU A 63 -8.56 -0.61 -6.45
CA LEU A 63 -7.64 -0.87 -7.55
C LEU A 63 -7.01 -2.28 -7.49
N ILE A 64 -6.36 -2.63 -6.38
CA ILE A 64 -5.69 -3.93 -6.23
C ILE A 64 -6.71 -5.09 -6.38
N PRO A 65 -7.86 -5.08 -5.68
CA PRO A 65 -8.89 -6.09 -5.89
C PRO A 65 -9.34 -6.22 -7.34
N GLN A 66 -9.59 -5.12 -8.04
CA GLN A 66 -10.03 -5.12 -9.44
C GLN A 66 -8.98 -5.71 -10.39
N LEU A 67 -7.69 -5.48 -10.13
CA LEU A 67 -6.61 -6.10 -10.89
C LEU A 67 -6.54 -7.61 -10.62
N GLN A 68 -6.68 -8.03 -9.36
CA GLN A 68 -6.68 -9.44 -8.98
C GLN A 68 -7.89 -10.18 -9.57
N GLU A 69 -9.08 -9.57 -9.57
CA GLU A 69 -10.30 -10.11 -10.21
C GLU A 69 -10.14 -10.30 -11.73
N LYS A 70 -9.17 -9.63 -12.36
CA LYS A 70 -8.81 -9.77 -13.77
C LYS A 70 -7.58 -10.65 -14.00
N ASP A 71 -7.22 -11.48 -13.02
CA ASP A 71 -6.10 -12.42 -13.07
C ASP A 71 -4.72 -11.77 -13.27
N PHE A 72 -4.56 -10.48 -12.93
CA PHE A 72 -3.24 -9.86 -12.90
C PHE A 72 -2.42 -10.36 -11.72
N VAL A 73 -1.13 -10.60 -11.96
CA VAL A 73 -0.15 -10.80 -10.88
C VAL A 73 0.17 -9.42 -10.28
N VAL A 74 -0.43 -9.14 -9.13
CA VAL A 74 -0.14 -7.91 -8.37
C VAL A 74 0.99 -8.19 -7.39
N LEU A 75 2.15 -7.54 -7.59
CA LEU A 75 3.27 -7.61 -6.66
C LEU A 75 2.94 -6.92 -5.32
N PRO A 76 3.63 -7.27 -4.22
CA PRO A 76 3.45 -6.61 -2.94
C PRO A 76 3.62 -5.09 -3.04
N VAL A 77 2.79 -4.35 -2.30
CA VAL A 77 2.89 -2.88 -2.23
C VAL A 77 4.14 -2.50 -1.45
N GLY A 78 5.13 -2.00 -2.16
CA GLY A 78 6.39 -1.56 -1.57
C GLY A 78 6.36 -0.14 -1.01
N ARG A 79 7.17 0.10 0.03
CA ARG A 79 7.36 1.40 0.68
C ARG A 79 8.81 1.85 0.51
N VAL A 80 9.02 2.92 -0.23
CA VAL A 80 10.36 3.47 -0.50
C VAL A 80 10.90 4.35 0.63
N SER A 81 10.11 4.64 1.67
CA SER A 81 10.49 5.53 2.77
C SER A 81 10.48 4.82 4.11
N GLY A 82 11.49 5.10 4.93
CA GLY A 82 11.68 4.50 6.25
C GLY A 82 13.01 4.90 6.87
N TYR A 83 13.17 4.56 8.14
CA TYR A 83 14.43 4.69 8.86
C TYR A 83 15.23 3.39 8.76
N LEU A 84 16.55 3.48 8.92
CA LEU A 84 17.38 2.29 9.03
C LEU A 84 17.03 1.53 10.32
N PRO A 85 16.82 0.20 10.24
CA PRO A 85 16.61 -0.61 11.43
C PRO A 85 17.88 -0.67 12.27
N ALA A 86 17.71 -0.98 13.56
CA ALA A 86 18.85 -1.15 14.46
C ALA A 86 19.85 -2.19 13.90
N GLY A 87 21.14 -1.84 13.91
CA GLY A 87 22.22 -2.69 13.39
C GLY A 87 22.62 -2.41 11.94
N VAL A 88 21.88 -1.58 11.19
CA VAL A 88 22.28 -1.11 9.85
C VAL A 88 22.78 0.32 9.96
N GLN A 89 24.08 0.54 9.74
CA GLN A 89 24.71 1.86 9.87
C GLN A 89 24.66 2.69 8.58
N SER A 90 24.83 2.03 7.44
CA SER A 90 24.81 2.65 6.12
C SER A 90 24.22 1.69 5.09
N VAL A 91 23.67 2.27 4.03
CA VAL A 91 23.14 1.58 2.86
C VAL A 91 23.51 2.39 1.62
N ASP A 92 23.71 1.71 0.49
CA ASP A 92 24.13 2.38 -0.75
C ASP A 92 23.00 3.26 -1.32
N ASN A 93 21.76 2.77 -1.27
CA ASN A 93 20.57 3.48 -1.71
C ASN A 93 19.41 3.29 -0.72
N ILE A 94 19.08 4.34 0.04
CA ILE A 94 18.04 4.29 1.07
C ILE A 94 16.64 3.98 0.51
N TYR A 95 16.33 4.35 -0.73
CA TYR A 95 15.03 4.09 -1.34
C TYR A 95 14.89 2.64 -1.80
N ALA A 96 15.92 2.12 -2.49
CA ALA A 96 15.96 0.72 -2.90
C ALA A 96 15.99 -0.21 -1.67
N PHE A 97 16.79 0.16 -0.66
CA PHE A 97 16.83 -0.54 0.62
C PHE A 97 15.45 -0.59 1.28
N ASN A 98 14.78 0.56 1.49
CA ASN A 98 13.47 0.59 2.14
C ASN A 98 12.41 -0.16 1.32
N LEU A 99 12.45 -0.04 -0.02
CA LEU A 99 11.56 -0.79 -0.90
C LEU A 99 11.73 -2.30 -0.68
N MET A 100 12.96 -2.80 -0.78
CA MET A 100 13.24 -4.21 -0.57
C MET A 100 12.87 -4.64 0.84
N LEU A 101 13.25 -3.87 1.86
CA LEU A 101 12.92 -4.16 3.26
C LEU A 101 11.40 -4.23 3.48
N SER A 102 10.61 -3.42 2.78
CA SER A 102 9.15 -3.40 2.94
C SER A 102 8.42 -4.60 2.32
N ILE A 103 9.04 -5.26 1.35
CA ILE A 103 8.48 -6.43 0.66
C ILE A 103 9.21 -7.72 1.03
N ASP A 104 10.35 -7.63 1.72
CA ASP A 104 11.12 -8.76 2.20
C ASP A 104 10.45 -9.41 3.41
N HIS A 105 10.46 -10.74 3.44
CA HIS A 105 9.97 -11.56 4.55
C HIS A 105 11.12 -12.19 5.35
N GLY A 106 12.37 -11.85 5.04
CA GLY A 106 13.56 -12.34 5.74
C GLY A 106 13.90 -11.57 7.02
N ASP A 107 14.55 -12.26 7.95
CA ASP A 107 14.88 -11.72 9.29
C ASP A 107 16.20 -10.93 9.35
N GLN A 108 16.94 -10.80 8.24
CA GLN A 108 18.27 -10.18 8.21
C GLN A 108 18.33 -8.95 7.29
N PRO A 109 17.96 -7.75 7.78
CA PRO A 109 17.92 -6.53 6.96
C PRO A 109 19.26 -6.14 6.34
N ALA A 110 20.37 -6.45 7.02
CA ALA A 110 21.72 -6.08 6.57
C ALA A 110 22.08 -6.68 5.20
N ARG A 111 21.46 -7.80 4.80
CA ARG A 111 21.69 -8.41 3.48
C ARG A 111 21.26 -7.51 2.32
N LEU A 112 20.35 -6.57 2.58
CA LEU A 112 19.80 -5.65 1.58
C LEU A 112 20.61 -4.35 1.47
N ALA A 113 21.62 -4.14 2.32
CA ALA A 113 22.34 -2.86 2.43
C ALA A 113 23.04 -2.43 1.12
N HIS A 114 23.40 -3.40 0.27
CA HIS A 114 24.12 -3.19 -0.98
C HIS A 114 23.24 -3.32 -2.24
N VAL A 115 21.91 -3.33 -2.08
CA VAL A 115 21.00 -3.39 -3.23
C VAL A 115 20.98 -2.05 -3.95
N ASN A 116 21.35 -2.09 -5.23
CA ASN A 116 21.25 -0.98 -6.17
C ASN A 116 20.42 -1.44 -7.39
N LEU A 117 19.53 -0.56 -7.88
CA LEU A 117 18.68 -0.78 -9.06
C LEU A 117 19.24 -0.04 -10.28
#